data_AF-A0A258GRR1-F1
#
_entry.id   AF-A0A258GRR1-F1
#
_cell.length_a   1.000
_cell.length_b   1.000
_cell.length_c   1.000
_cell.angle_alpha   90.00
_cell.angle_beta   90.00
_cell.angle_gamma   90.00
#
_symmetry.space_group_name_H-M   'P 1'
#
loop_
_entity.id
_entity.type
_entity.pdbx_description
1 polymer ?
#
loop_
_entity_poly.entity_id
_entity_poly.type
_entity_poly.pdbx_seq_one_letter_code
_entity_poly.pdbx_strand_id
1 'polypeptide(L)'
;MRNPLPPVLLAALIALGAAGCSKPTALASEANAKGRITAKPAPSQTAAPEVPAELLLPEDVLPVDPNAPVDPNAPADPNAIQPMDRAVTVTDYRGSIAGDIGSLPSVSDPAALASVFASWRSRAAASPGAMEDGAIPLGADPQEYRPSDAELVAAEAGDRLAAALNGADDATKAAVSAAVGGDASYKRFDYRVVDVMGSGRYFYASSPKGASLPL
;
A
#
# COMPACT_ATOMS: atom_id res chain seq x y z
N MET A 1 -62.24 -14.89 4.90
CA MET A 1 -62.45 -15.91 3.86
C MET A 1 -61.22 -15.93 2.99
N ARG A 2 -60.44 -17.02 3.07
CA ARG A 2 -59.17 -17.24 2.37
C ARG A 2 -59.49 -18.01 1.09
N ASN A 3 -59.08 -17.51 -0.07
CA ASN A 3 -59.14 -18.27 -1.33
C ASN A 3 -57.78 -18.95 -1.59
N PRO A 4 -57.76 -20.27 -1.87
CA PRO A 4 -56.54 -21.01 -2.22
C PRO A 4 -56.28 -21.06 -3.74
N LEU A 5 -55.00 -21.24 -4.10
CA LEU A 5 -54.50 -21.61 -5.43
C LEU A 5 -55.11 -22.94 -5.94
N PRO A 6 -55.02 -23.19 -7.26
CA PRO A 6 -54.41 -24.45 -7.68
C PRO A 6 -53.43 -24.37 -8.89
N PRO A 7 -52.68 -25.46 -9.16
CA PRO A 7 -51.47 -25.50 -9.98
C PRO A 7 -51.67 -26.21 -11.34
N VAL A 8 -50.83 -25.87 -12.34
CA VAL A 8 -50.62 -26.65 -13.58
C VAL A 8 -49.13 -26.49 -13.93
N LEU A 9 -48.25 -27.46 -13.65
CA LEU A 9 -48.00 -28.74 -14.32
C LEU A 9 -47.31 -28.62 -15.70
N LEU A 10 -46.11 -29.21 -15.74
CA LEU A 10 -45.51 -29.99 -16.85
C LEU A 10 -44.58 -29.33 -17.88
N ALA A 11 -43.28 -29.51 -17.60
CA ALA A 11 -42.24 -30.16 -18.42
C ALA A 11 -41.99 -29.75 -19.90
N ALA A 12 -40.73 -29.43 -20.20
CA ALA A 12 -40.02 -30.00 -21.35
C ALA A 12 -38.49 -29.89 -21.18
N LEU A 13 -37.84 -31.06 -21.14
CA LEU A 13 -36.41 -31.27 -21.41
C LEU A 13 -36.14 -31.20 -22.93
N ILE A 14 -34.85 -31.23 -23.30
CA ILE A 14 -34.21 -31.45 -24.63
C ILE A 14 -33.68 -30.15 -25.27
N ALA A 15 -32.49 -30.03 -25.86
CA ALA A 15 -31.18 -30.70 -25.79
C ALA A 15 -30.22 -29.91 -26.71
N LEU A 16 -28.92 -29.98 -26.39
CA LEU A 16 -27.72 -30.03 -27.28
C LEU A 16 -27.50 -29.10 -28.49
N GLY A 17 -26.29 -28.51 -28.48
CA GLY A 17 -25.43 -28.26 -29.67
C GLY A 17 -25.10 -26.78 -29.93
N ALA A 18 -23.91 -26.34 -30.36
CA ALA A 18 -22.53 -26.83 -30.41
C ALA A 18 -21.67 -25.66 -30.96
N ALA A 19 -20.37 -25.73 -30.72
CA ALA A 19 -19.26 -25.09 -31.44
C ALA A 19 -18.99 -23.57 -31.25
N GLY A 20 -17.92 -23.30 -30.51
CA GLY A 20 -17.20 -22.03 -30.51
C GLY A 20 -15.77 -22.24 -30.02
N CYS A 21 -14.93 -22.88 -30.84
CA CYS A 21 -13.50 -23.02 -30.60
C CYS A 21 -12.83 -21.64 -30.59
N SER A 22 -12.20 -21.24 -29.48
CA SER A 22 -11.05 -20.34 -29.48
C SER A 22 -10.19 -20.62 -28.26
N LYS A 23 -8.90 -20.73 -28.51
CA LYS A 23 -7.86 -21.42 -27.75
C LYS A 23 -7.54 -20.71 -26.42
N PRO A 24 -7.08 -21.44 -25.38
CA PRO A 24 -6.43 -20.80 -24.25
C PRO A 24 -5.08 -20.21 -24.71
N THR A 25 -4.89 -18.92 -24.45
CA THR A 25 -3.57 -18.29 -24.56
C THR A 25 -2.72 -18.83 -23.41
N ALA A 26 -1.96 -19.88 -23.71
CA ALA A 26 -0.88 -20.34 -22.86
C ALA A 26 0.23 -19.28 -22.88
N LEU A 27 0.21 -18.37 -21.90
CA LEU A 27 1.40 -17.62 -21.54
C LEU A 27 2.41 -18.64 -21.00
N ALA A 28 3.54 -18.70 -21.70
CA ALA A 28 4.63 -19.64 -21.48
C ALA A 28 5.09 -19.66 -20.02
N SER A 29 4.78 -20.75 -19.32
CA SER A 29 5.44 -21.13 -18.07
C SER A 29 5.60 -22.65 -18.02
N GLU A 30 6.17 -23.22 -19.08
CA GLU A 30 6.67 -24.60 -19.10
C GLU A 30 8.03 -24.66 -19.80
N ALA A 31 9.05 -24.13 -19.12
CA ALA A 31 10.45 -24.46 -19.40
C ALA A 31 11.16 -24.76 -18.08
N ASN A 32 10.58 -25.64 -17.27
CA ASN A 32 11.26 -26.21 -16.11
C ASN A 32 10.93 -27.70 -15.99
N ALA A 33 11.34 -28.47 -17.01
CA ALA A 33 11.35 -29.92 -16.94
C ALA A 33 12.58 -30.49 -17.65
N LYS A 34 13.50 -31.02 -16.83
CA LYS A 34 14.43 -32.11 -17.13
C LYS A 34 15.36 -31.91 -18.33
N GLY A 35 16.42 -31.12 -18.11
CA GLY A 35 17.69 -31.25 -18.81
C GLY A 35 18.82 -31.26 -17.80
N ARG A 36 19.58 -32.35 -17.72
CA ARG A 36 20.87 -32.38 -17.01
C ARG A 36 21.75 -31.34 -17.68
N ILE A 37 22.06 -30.25 -17.01
CA ILE A 37 23.00 -29.26 -17.54
C ILE A 37 24.39 -29.89 -17.42
N THR A 38 24.84 -30.56 -18.47
CA THR A 38 26.27 -30.84 -18.63
C THR A 38 26.93 -29.50 -18.95
N ALA A 39 27.38 -28.80 -17.90
CA ALA A 39 28.28 -27.67 -18.06
C ALA A 39 29.54 -28.19 -18.76
N LYS A 40 29.84 -27.64 -19.94
CA LYS A 40 31.17 -27.75 -20.53
C LYS A 40 32.15 -27.16 -19.50
N PRO A 41 33.24 -27.88 -19.13
CA PRO A 41 34.21 -27.32 -18.18
C PRO A 41 34.73 -26.00 -18.72
N ALA A 42 34.73 -24.99 -17.83
CA ALA A 42 35.30 -23.68 -18.13
C ALA A 42 36.76 -23.87 -18.56
N PRO A 43 37.23 -23.19 -19.62
CA PRO A 43 38.65 -23.14 -19.90
C PRO A 43 39.38 -22.58 -18.68
N SER A 44 40.49 -23.22 -18.33
CA SER A 44 41.38 -22.88 -17.23
C SER A 44 41.73 -21.39 -17.28
N GLN A 45 41.50 -20.70 -16.15
CA GLN A 45 42.11 -19.44 -15.72
C GLN A 45 42.70 -18.57 -16.85
N THR A 46 41.93 -17.59 -17.32
CA THR A 46 42.54 -16.36 -17.82
C THR A 46 43.26 -15.74 -16.62
N ALA A 47 44.59 -15.60 -16.71
CA ALA A 47 45.38 -14.90 -15.70
C ALA A 47 44.75 -13.53 -15.43
N ALA A 48 44.64 -13.16 -14.16
CA ALA A 48 44.23 -11.82 -13.78
C ALA A 48 45.15 -10.81 -14.50
N PRO A 49 44.61 -9.71 -15.05
CA PRO A 49 45.47 -8.68 -15.61
C PRO A 49 46.46 -8.23 -14.54
N GLU A 50 47.76 -8.31 -14.83
CA GLU A 50 48.80 -7.75 -13.96
C GLU A 50 48.54 -6.25 -13.87
N VAL A 51 48.00 -5.81 -12.72
CA VAL A 51 47.94 -4.39 -12.39
C VAL A 51 49.39 -4.00 -12.10
N PRO A 52 50.02 -3.12 -12.89
CA PRO A 52 51.38 -2.69 -12.60
C PRO A 52 51.44 -2.10 -11.19
N ALA A 53 52.39 -2.57 -10.39
CA ALA A 53 52.56 -2.21 -8.98
C ALA A 53 52.83 -0.70 -8.75
N GLU A 54 53.04 0.07 -9.81
CA GLU A 54 53.26 1.52 -9.77
C GLU A 54 51.97 2.34 -9.61
N LEU A 55 50.78 1.73 -9.68
CA LEU A 55 49.50 2.38 -9.33
C LEU A 55 49.10 2.24 -7.84
N LEU A 56 49.95 1.60 -7.03
CA LEU A 56 49.79 1.44 -5.58
C LEU A 56 50.60 2.48 -4.78
N LEU A 57 50.67 3.72 -5.27
CA LEU A 57 51.09 4.82 -4.42
C LEU A 57 49.99 5.07 -3.38
N PRO A 58 50.29 4.99 -2.07
CA PRO A 58 49.34 5.36 -1.03
C PRO A 58 49.32 6.88 -0.96
N GLU A 59 48.63 7.53 -1.88
CA GLU A 59 48.31 8.95 -1.73
C GLU A 59 47.22 9.06 -0.65
N ASP A 60 47.67 9.37 0.57
CA ASP A 60 46.92 10.10 1.59
C ASP A 60 45.47 9.67 1.87
N VAL A 61 45.24 8.38 2.09
CA VAL A 61 44.10 7.99 2.95
C VAL A 61 44.62 7.97 4.38
N LEU A 62 44.82 9.16 4.95
CA LEU A 62 44.97 9.29 6.39
C LEU A 62 43.76 8.61 7.06
N PRO A 63 43.94 7.81 8.11
CA PRO A 63 42.82 7.23 8.84
C PRO A 63 41.94 8.38 9.33
N VAL A 64 40.72 8.45 8.81
CA VAL A 64 39.72 9.43 9.27
C VAL A 64 39.45 9.11 10.73
N ASP A 65 39.86 10.01 11.63
CA ASP A 65 39.53 9.91 13.05
C ASP A 65 38.00 10.06 13.19
N PRO A 66 37.28 9.02 13.60
CA PRO A 66 35.82 9.07 13.71
C PRO A 66 35.33 10.04 14.80
N ASN A 67 36.23 10.59 15.63
CA ASN A 67 35.92 11.59 16.65
C ASN A 67 36.43 13.00 16.30
N ALA A 68 37.01 13.22 15.12
CA ALA A 68 37.42 14.56 14.71
C ALA A 68 36.21 15.52 14.67
N PRO A 69 36.35 16.78 15.14
CA PRO A 69 35.29 17.76 15.05
C PRO A 69 34.87 17.95 13.58
N VAL A 70 33.56 17.85 13.32
CA VAL A 70 33.02 18.14 11.99
C VAL A 70 33.28 19.61 11.66
N ASP A 71 33.96 19.89 10.54
CA ASP A 71 34.20 21.24 10.06
C ASP A 71 32.86 21.90 9.71
N PRO A 72 32.45 23.00 10.38
CA PRO A 72 31.20 23.68 10.12
C PRO A 72 31.15 24.36 8.74
N ASN A 73 32.27 24.47 8.02
CA ASN A 73 32.35 25.04 6.67
C ASN A 73 32.45 23.98 5.55
N ALA A 74 32.47 22.69 5.88
CA ALA A 74 32.44 21.64 4.88
C ALA A 74 31.16 21.78 4.03
N PRO A 75 31.22 21.62 2.70
CA PRO A 75 30.02 21.57 1.87
C PRO A 75 29.09 20.49 2.40
N ALA A 76 27.81 20.83 2.59
CA ALA A 76 26.81 19.84 2.94
C ALA A 76 26.84 18.71 1.90
N ASP A 77 26.87 17.46 2.35
CA ASP A 77 26.84 16.31 1.46
C ASP A 77 25.54 16.36 0.64
N PRO A 78 25.61 16.48 -0.70
CA PRO A 78 24.42 16.53 -1.53
C PRO A 78 23.62 15.22 -1.49
N ASN A 79 24.20 14.12 -1.00
CA ASN A 79 23.56 12.83 -0.83
C ASN A 79 22.97 12.62 0.58
N ALA A 80 23.17 13.57 1.50
CA ALA A 80 22.55 13.48 2.82
C ALA A 80 21.03 13.55 2.69
N ILE A 81 20.34 12.62 3.36
CA ILE A 81 18.89 12.63 3.45
C ILE A 81 18.49 13.89 4.23
N GLN A 82 17.82 14.82 3.56
CA GLN A 82 17.31 16.04 4.19
C GLN A 82 16.16 15.66 5.15
N PRO A 83 16.20 16.08 6.43
CA PRO A 83 15.12 15.80 7.37
C PRO A 83 13.77 16.26 6.83
N MET A 84 12.72 15.48 7.07
CA MET A 84 11.36 15.85 6.70
C MET A 84 10.81 16.85 7.72
N ASP A 85 10.50 18.07 7.29
CA ASP A 85 10.02 19.17 8.13
C ASP A 85 8.48 19.27 8.20
N ARG A 86 7.78 18.37 7.49
CA ARG A 86 6.32 18.28 7.47
C ARG A 86 5.81 16.95 8.03
N ALA A 87 4.54 16.93 8.41
CA ALA A 87 3.85 15.70 8.78
C ALA A 87 3.85 14.70 7.62
N VAL A 88 4.04 13.42 7.98
CA VAL A 88 3.93 12.29 7.06
C VAL A 88 2.46 12.02 6.77
N THR A 89 2.14 11.87 5.50
CA THR A 89 0.78 11.64 5.01
C THR A 89 0.63 10.23 4.47
N VAL A 90 -0.63 9.82 4.27
CA VAL A 90 -0.96 8.54 3.66
C VAL A 90 -0.33 8.35 2.28
N THR A 91 -0.20 9.41 1.48
CA THR A 91 0.42 9.33 0.15
C THR A 91 1.95 9.21 0.20
N ASP A 92 2.57 9.64 1.30
CA ASP A 92 4.00 9.36 1.54
C ASP A 92 4.21 7.88 1.85
N TYR A 93 3.32 7.30 2.67
CA TYR A 93 3.33 5.88 2.99
C TYR A 93 2.98 4.99 1.78
N ARG A 94 1.97 5.40 1.00
CA ARG A 94 1.48 4.65 -0.16
C ARG A 94 1.09 5.59 -1.30
N GLY A 95 2.05 5.87 -2.17
CA GLY A 95 1.83 6.72 -3.34
C GLY A 95 0.85 6.16 -4.38
N SER A 96 0.65 4.84 -4.42
CA SER A 96 -0.24 4.18 -5.41
C SER A 96 -1.69 4.62 -5.31
N ILE A 97 -2.16 5.05 -4.14
CA ILE A 97 -3.56 5.44 -3.90
C ILE A 97 -3.80 6.95 -4.04
N ALA A 98 -2.80 7.72 -4.47
CA ALA A 98 -2.95 9.17 -4.62
C ALA A 98 -4.09 9.55 -5.58
N GLY A 99 -4.31 8.75 -6.64
CA GLY A 99 -5.43 8.93 -7.56
C GLY A 99 -6.78 8.71 -6.89
N ASP A 100 -6.92 7.63 -6.11
CA ASP A 100 -8.15 7.33 -5.37
C ASP A 100 -8.47 8.43 -4.34
N ILE A 101 -7.48 8.88 -3.58
CA ILE A 101 -7.61 9.99 -2.63
C ILE A 101 -7.98 11.31 -3.32
N GLY A 102 -7.35 11.58 -4.47
CA GLY A 102 -7.65 12.76 -5.28
C GLY A 102 -9.06 12.74 -5.89
N SER A 103 -9.64 11.56 -6.07
CA SER A 103 -11.01 11.38 -6.57
C SER A 103 -12.10 11.48 -5.51
N LEU A 104 -11.72 11.53 -4.22
CA LEU A 104 -12.69 11.65 -3.14
C LEU A 104 -13.47 12.97 -3.23
N PRO A 105 -14.79 12.97 -3.00
CA PRO A 105 -15.59 14.18 -2.96
C PRO A 105 -15.07 15.22 -1.96
N SER A 106 -15.35 16.49 -2.24
CA SER A 106 -15.04 17.61 -1.35
C SER A 106 -15.86 17.52 -0.06
N VAL A 107 -15.31 18.06 1.04
CA VAL A 107 -16.00 18.21 2.33
C VAL A 107 -17.27 19.06 2.26
N SER A 108 -17.42 19.87 1.20
CA SER A 108 -18.64 20.65 0.94
C SER A 108 -19.84 19.82 0.46
N ASP A 109 -19.63 18.56 0.06
CA ASP A 109 -20.68 17.62 -0.34
C ASP A 109 -20.64 16.35 0.54
N PRO A 110 -21.15 16.44 1.78
CA PRO A 110 -21.08 15.33 2.73
C PRO A 110 -21.89 14.11 2.29
N ALA A 111 -22.93 14.28 1.47
CA ALA A 111 -23.77 13.17 1.00
C ALA A 111 -23.03 12.31 -0.06
N ALA A 112 -22.37 12.95 -1.02
CA ALA A 112 -21.52 12.23 -1.98
C ALA A 112 -20.34 11.55 -1.26
N LEU A 113 -19.70 12.26 -0.33
CA LEU A 113 -18.60 11.73 0.45
C LEU A 113 -19.01 10.52 1.31
N ALA A 114 -20.19 10.56 1.92
CA ALA A 114 -20.75 9.44 2.69
C ALA A 114 -20.95 8.17 1.85
N SER A 115 -21.45 8.33 0.62
CA SER A 115 -21.66 7.22 -0.31
C SER A 115 -20.33 6.57 -0.73
N VAL A 116 -19.33 7.41 -1.02
CA VAL A 116 -17.98 6.95 -1.38
C VAL A 116 -17.30 6.28 -0.18
N PHE A 117 -17.40 6.87 1.01
CA PHE A 117 -16.90 6.28 2.25
C PHE A 117 -17.51 4.90 2.53
N ALA A 118 -18.83 4.75 2.41
CA ALA A 118 -19.50 3.47 2.61
C ALA A 118 -19.00 2.39 1.63
N SER A 119 -18.75 2.77 0.37
CA SER A 119 -18.19 1.87 -0.64
C SER A 119 -16.77 1.43 -0.30
N TRP A 120 -15.87 2.37 0.02
CA TRP A 120 -14.49 2.05 0.38
C TRP A 120 -14.40 1.25 1.67
N ARG A 121 -15.24 1.56 2.66
CA ARG A 121 -15.31 0.78 3.89
C ARG A 121 -15.73 -0.66 3.65
N SER A 122 -16.69 -0.90 2.74
CA SER A 122 -17.07 -2.27 2.34
C SER A 122 -15.90 -3.01 1.69
N ARG A 123 -15.13 -2.34 0.82
CA ARG A 123 -13.91 -2.91 0.21
C ARG A 123 -12.84 -3.22 1.25
N ALA A 124 -12.65 -2.32 2.22
CA ALA A 124 -11.73 -2.50 3.33
C ALA A 124 -12.12 -3.70 4.21
N ALA A 125 -13.41 -3.89 4.46
CA ALA A 125 -13.91 -5.05 5.19
C ALA A 125 -13.74 -6.37 4.40
N ALA A 126 -13.86 -6.32 3.07
CA ALA A 126 -13.65 -7.48 2.20
C ALA A 126 -12.18 -7.87 2.03
N SER A 127 -11.26 -6.90 2.15
CA SER A 127 -9.82 -7.12 2.06
C SER A 127 -9.09 -6.30 3.13
N PRO A 128 -9.14 -6.75 4.39
CA PRO A 128 -8.43 -6.06 5.47
C PRO A 128 -6.92 -6.26 5.32
N GLY A 129 -6.17 -5.27 5.80
CA GLY A 129 -4.74 -5.41 6.02
C GLY A 129 -4.42 -6.47 7.07
N ALA A 130 -3.15 -6.83 7.17
CA ALA A 130 -2.66 -7.88 8.04
C ALA A 130 -1.49 -7.41 8.91
N MET A 131 -1.28 -8.10 10.02
CA MET A 131 -0.02 -8.00 10.78
C MET A 131 1.05 -8.79 10.04
N GLU A 132 2.21 -8.17 9.84
CA GLU A 132 3.38 -8.74 9.18
C GLU A 132 4.63 -8.53 10.04
N ASP A 133 5.64 -9.36 9.82
CA ASP A 133 6.96 -9.12 10.40
C ASP A 133 7.54 -7.82 9.82
N GLY A 134 7.98 -6.93 10.70
CA GLY A 134 8.60 -5.70 10.26
C GLY A 134 10.06 -5.89 9.87
N ALA A 135 10.52 -5.05 8.94
CA ALA A 135 11.92 -5.00 8.54
C ALA A 135 12.78 -4.27 9.60
N ILE A 136 13.07 -4.95 10.72
CA ILE A 136 13.82 -4.37 11.86
C ILE A 136 15.14 -3.70 11.43
N PRO A 137 15.95 -4.24 10.49
CA PRO A 137 17.17 -3.57 10.03
C PRO A 137 16.93 -2.20 9.38
N LEU A 138 15.70 -1.93 8.95
CA LEU A 138 15.27 -0.66 8.34
C LEU A 138 14.53 0.25 9.34
N GLY A 139 14.48 -0.12 10.62
CA GLY A 139 13.83 0.66 11.67
C GLY A 139 12.32 0.41 11.81
N ALA A 140 11.83 -0.71 11.25
CA ALA A 140 10.48 -1.19 11.51
C ALA A 140 10.32 -1.72 12.94
N ASP A 141 9.10 -1.74 13.46
CA ASP A 141 8.79 -2.51 14.67
C ASP A 141 8.87 -4.03 14.36
N PRO A 142 9.03 -4.92 15.36
CA PRO A 142 9.07 -6.36 15.11
C PRO A 142 7.82 -6.89 14.39
N GLN A 143 6.67 -6.27 14.65
CA GLN A 143 5.38 -6.59 14.06
C GLN A 143 4.70 -5.29 13.64
N GLU A 144 4.30 -5.20 12.39
CA GLU A 144 3.68 -4.02 11.80
C GLU A 144 2.37 -4.39 11.15
N TYR A 145 1.36 -3.55 11.32
CA TYR A 145 0.16 -3.67 10.51
C TYR A 145 0.44 -3.09 9.13
N ARG A 146 0.13 -3.85 8.08
CA ARG A 146 0.11 -3.39 6.69
C ARG A 146 -1.34 -3.14 6.29
N PRO A 147 -1.83 -1.89 6.34
CA PRO A 147 -3.18 -1.57 5.89
C PRO A 147 -3.32 -1.88 4.40
N SER A 148 -4.50 -2.34 3.99
CA SER A 148 -4.82 -2.43 2.56
C SER A 148 -5.08 -1.05 1.97
N ASP A 149 -4.94 -0.92 0.65
CA ASP A 149 -5.23 0.32 -0.08
C ASP A 149 -6.66 0.82 0.22
N ALA A 150 -7.62 -0.11 0.31
CA ALA A 150 -9.00 0.20 0.65
C ALA A 150 -9.17 0.74 2.07
N GLU A 151 -8.42 0.20 3.05
CA GLU A 151 -8.44 0.72 4.42
C GLU A 151 -7.88 2.15 4.51
N LEU A 152 -6.81 2.43 3.78
CA LEU A 152 -6.21 3.77 3.74
C LEU A 152 -7.16 4.79 3.11
N VAL A 153 -7.79 4.45 1.98
CA VAL A 153 -8.76 5.34 1.32
C VAL A 153 -10.02 5.51 2.17
N ALA A 154 -10.50 4.44 2.82
CA ALA A 154 -11.63 4.52 3.74
C ALA A 154 -11.32 5.40 4.97
N ALA A 155 -10.09 5.33 5.50
CA ALA A 155 -9.64 6.17 6.61
C ALA A 155 -9.65 7.66 6.21
N GLU A 156 -9.07 8.00 5.06
CA GLU A 156 -9.04 9.37 4.53
C GLU A 156 -10.45 9.90 4.26
N ALA A 157 -11.31 9.09 3.63
CA ALA A 157 -12.70 9.46 3.38
C ALA A 157 -13.48 9.66 4.71
N GLY A 158 -13.23 8.81 5.71
CA GLY A 158 -13.82 8.91 7.05
C GLY A 158 -13.39 10.18 7.77
N ASP A 159 -12.11 10.54 7.70
CA ASP A 159 -11.57 11.77 8.30
C ASP A 159 -12.17 13.02 7.65
N ARG A 160 -12.25 13.06 6.31
CA ARG A 160 -12.91 14.16 5.58
C ARG A 160 -14.40 14.27 5.91
N LEU A 161 -15.09 13.13 6.03
CA LEU A 161 -16.51 13.10 6.37
C LEU A 161 -16.74 13.56 7.82
N ALA A 162 -15.90 13.11 8.76
CA ALA A 162 -15.94 13.59 10.14
C ALA A 162 -15.72 15.12 10.21
N ALA A 163 -14.78 15.64 9.42
CA ALA A 163 -14.56 17.08 9.31
C ALA A 163 -15.77 17.82 8.71
N ALA A 164 -16.41 17.26 7.67
CA ALA A 164 -17.61 17.84 7.05
C ALA A 164 -18.82 17.86 8.01
N LEU A 165 -18.90 16.90 8.93
CA LEU A 165 -19.98 16.79 9.90
C LEU A 165 -19.76 17.66 11.15
N ASN A 166 -18.55 18.17 11.37
CA ASN A 166 -18.27 19.07 12.49
C ASN A 166 -19.01 20.41 12.29
N GLY A 167 -20.07 20.62 13.08
CA GLY A 167 -20.93 21.79 12.97
C GLY A 167 -22.03 21.69 11.91
N ALA A 168 -22.19 20.52 11.27
CA ALA A 168 -23.32 20.26 10.37
C ALA A 168 -24.65 20.19 11.15
N ASP A 169 -25.74 20.58 10.47
CA ASP A 169 -27.09 20.47 11.01
C ASP A 169 -27.58 19.02 11.12
N ASP A 170 -28.64 18.81 11.90
CA ASP A 170 -29.21 17.49 12.17
C ASP A 170 -29.77 16.83 10.90
N ALA A 171 -30.23 17.62 9.92
CA ALA A 171 -30.75 17.11 8.65
C ALA A 171 -29.61 16.49 7.81
N THR A 172 -28.45 17.16 7.77
CA THR A 172 -27.25 16.68 7.09
C THR A 172 -26.72 15.42 7.77
N LYS A 173 -26.65 15.42 9.11
CA LYS A 173 -26.24 14.22 9.88
C LYS A 173 -27.18 13.05 9.66
N ALA A 174 -28.49 13.27 9.64
CA ALA A 174 -29.48 12.23 9.36
C ALA A 174 -29.32 11.66 7.93
N ALA A 175 -29.08 12.51 6.94
CA ALA A 175 -28.82 12.08 5.57
C ALA A 175 -27.53 11.25 5.44
N VAL A 176 -26.45 11.67 6.10
CA VAL A 176 -25.19 10.92 6.12
C VAL A 176 -25.35 9.61 6.87
N SER A 177 -26.04 9.59 8.01
CA SER A 177 -26.34 8.38 8.77
C SER A 177 -27.10 7.35 7.91
N ALA A 178 -28.10 7.80 7.14
CA ALA A 178 -28.81 6.93 6.22
C ALA A 178 -27.92 6.36 5.10
N ALA A 179 -26.96 7.15 4.59
CA ALA A 179 -26.03 6.72 3.54
C ALA A 179 -24.94 5.77 4.04
N VAL A 180 -24.39 6.02 5.24
CA VAL A 180 -23.32 5.22 5.85
C VAL A 180 -23.85 3.91 6.43
N GLY A 181 -25.10 3.90 6.89
CA GLY A 181 -25.74 2.76 7.55
C GLY A 181 -25.49 2.69 9.05
N GLY A 182 -25.83 1.56 9.67
CA GLY A 182 -25.91 1.42 11.14
C GLY A 182 -24.57 1.38 11.88
N ASP A 183 -23.44 1.23 11.18
CA ASP A 183 -22.11 1.36 11.76
C ASP A 183 -21.50 2.65 11.20
N ALA A 184 -21.04 3.55 12.06
CA ALA A 184 -20.36 4.79 11.69
C ALA A 184 -18.86 4.77 12.04
N SER A 185 -18.34 3.59 12.39
CA SER A 185 -16.95 3.39 12.73
C SER A 185 -16.06 3.14 11.52
N TYR A 186 -14.79 3.50 11.66
CA TYR A 186 -13.72 3.26 10.71
C TYR A 186 -12.37 3.17 11.42
N LYS A 187 -11.35 2.71 10.68
CA LYS A 187 -9.97 2.64 11.16
C LYS A 187 -9.22 3.89 10.73
N ARG A 188 -8.37 4.41 11.61
CA ARG A 188 -7.38 5.46 11.35
C ARG A 188 -5.97 4.94 11.53
N PHE A 189 -5.04 5.57 10.84
CA PHE A 189 -3.62 5.22 10.85
C PHE A 189 -2.80 6.50 11.00
N ASP A 190 -1.80 6.44 11.85
CA ASP A 190 -0.74 7.45 11.89
C ASP A 190 0.45 6.93 11.09
N TYR A 191 1.26 7.85 10.58
CA TYR A 191 2.43 7.53 9.76
C TYR A 191 3.70 8.06 10.40
N ARG A 192 4.75 7.27 10.37
CA ARG A 192 6.10 7.68 10.76
C ARG A 192 7.07 7.51 9.61
N VAL A 193 8.14 8.29 9.67
CA VAL A 193 9.27 8.22 8.76
C VAL A 193 10.51 7.79 9.54
N VAL A 194 11.34 6.94 8.93
CA VAL A 194 12.64 6.55 9.46
C VAL A 194 13.67 6.72 8.35
N ASP A 195 14.70 7.49 8.63
CA ASP A 195 15.84 7.68 7.73
C ASP A 195 16.97 6.73 8.17
N VAL A 196 17.32 5.78 7.31
CA VAL A 196 18.35 4.78 7.57
C VAL A 196 19.57 5.12 6.73
N MET A 197 20.68 5.40 7.39
CA MET A 197 21.95 5.74 6.73
C MET A 197 22.33 4.65 5.72
N GLY A 198 22.57 5.07 4.48
CA GLY A 198 22.93 4.17 3.37
C GLY A 198 21.78 3.36 2.76
N SER A 199 20.59 3.35 3.36
CA SER A 199 19.42 2.60 2.85
C SER A 199 18.27 3.51 2.39
N GLY A 200 18.24 4.76 2.84
CA GLY A 200 17.25 5.75 2.42
C GLY A 200 16.15 5.97 3.45
N ARG A 201 15.04 6.52 2.98
CA ARG A 201 13.87 6.87 3.78
C ARG A 201 12.80 5.80 3.69
N TYR A 202 12.26 5.41 4.84
CA TYR A 202 11.20 4.42 4.95
C TYR A 202 9.99 5.00 5.69
N PHE A 203 8.80 4.56 5.29
CA PHE A 203 7.53 4.98 5.86
C PHE A 203 6.80 3.79 6.46
N TYR A 204 6.22 4.01 7.64
CA TYR A 204 5.51 2.97 8.38
C TYR A 204 4.17 3.50 8.85
N ALA A 205 3.16 2.62 8.85
CA ALA A 205 1.83 2.90 9.40
C ALA A 205 1.73 2.35 10.83
N SER A 206 0.99 3.04 11.69
CA SER A 206 0.66 2.53 13.01
C SER A 206 -0.31 1.35 12.94
N SER A 207 -0.45 0.62 14.04
CA SER A 207 -1.62 -0.25 14.24
C SER A 207 -2.94 0.55 14.07
N PRO A 208 -4.01 -0.09 13.56
CA PRO A 208 -5.27 0.57 13.31
C PRO A 208 -5.89 1.09 14.61
N LYS A 209 -6.32 2.35 14.61
CA LYS A 209 -7.05 2.99 15.71
C LYS A 209 -8.51 3.13 15.31
N GLY A 210 -9.44 2.77 16.20
CA GLY A 210 -10.87 2.97 15.95
C GLY A 210 -11.24 4.46 16.00
N ALA A 211 -12.09 4.89 15.08
CA ALA A 211 -12.71 6.21 15.06
C ALA A 211 -14.18 6.08 14.66
N SER A 212 -14.98 7.11 14.97
CA SER A 212 -16.41 7.15 14.65
C SER A 212 -16.79 8.51 14.09
N LEU A 213 -17.73 8.53 13.15
CA LEU A 213 -18.30 9.77 12.63
C LEU A 213 -19.17 10.46 13.70
N PRO A 214 -19.19 11.81 13.76
CA PRO A 214 -20.01 12.57 14.70
C PRO A 214 -21.46 12.72 14.20
N LEU A 215 -22.17 11.58 14.12
CA LEU A 215 -23.56 11.49 13.68
C LEU A 215 -24.55 11.58 14.83
#